data_AF-A0A0S7YFI8-F1
#
_entry.id   AF-A0A0S7YFI8-F1
#
_cell.length_a   1.000
_cell.length_b   1.000
_cell.length_c   1.000
_cell.angle_alpha   90.00
_cell.angle_beta   90.00
_cell.angle_gamma   90.00
#
_symmetry.space_group_name_H-M   'P 1'
#
loop_
_entity.id
_entity.type
_entity.pdbx_description
1 polymer ?
#
loop_
_entity_poly.entity_id
_entity_poly.type
_entity_poly.pdbx_seq_one_letter_code
_entity_poly.pdbx_strand_id
1 'polypeptide(L)' 'MTSMELRRRILRRLRRLSARRLRVADDFLAYLEECEDSPETRELLAIPGLKTGLERAERQADAGKTVPLSKVRRDV' A
#
# COMPACT_ATOMS: atom_id res chain seq x y z
N MET A 1 -19.04 0.91 6.67
CA MET A 1 -19.18 -0.04 5.54
C MET A 1 -18.49 -1.33 5.96
N THR A 2 -19.20 -2.46 5.93
CA THR A 2 -18.66 -3.76 6.36
C THR A 2 -17.80 -4.40 5.26
N SER A 3 -16.91 -5.33 5.63
CA SER A 3 -16.08 -6.08 4.66
C SER A 3 -16.95 -6.80 3.61
N MET A 4 -18.09 -7.35 4.04
CA MET A 4 -19.05 -8.02 3.15
C MET A 4 -19.70 -7.07 2.14
N GLU A 5 -20.06 -5.86 2.57
CA GLU A 5 -20.60 -4.81 1.69
C GLU A 5 -19.58 -4.34 0.66
N LEU A 6 -18.32 -4.18 1.07
CA LEU A 6 -17.21 -3.81 0.20
C LEU A 6 -16.99 -4.86 -0.90
N ARG A 7 -16.90 -6.15 -0.52
CA ARG A 7 -16.71 -7.25 -1.47
C ARG A 7 -17.84 -7.32 -2.51
N ARG A 8 -19.09 -7.20 -2.07
CA ARG A 8 -20.25 -7.15 -2.97
C ARG A 8 -20.17 -5.96 -3.93
N ARG A 9 -19.73 -4.80 -3.46
CA ARG A 9 -19.57 -3.59 -4.30
C ARG A 9 -18.48 -3.79 -5.35
N ILE A 10 -17.35 -4.40 -5.00
CA ILE A 10 -16.24 -4.70 -5.93
C ILE A 10 -16.71 -5.67 -7.01
N LEU A 11 -17.33 -6.79 -6.64
CA LEU A 11 -17.84 -7.79 -7.59
C LEU A 11 -18.84 -7.17 -8.58
N ARG A 12 -19.72 -6.28 -8.12
CA ARG A 12 -20.65 -5.55 -9.02
C ARG A 12 -19.92 -4.63 -10.01
N ARG A 13 -18.80 -4.01 -9.61
CA ARG A 13 -17.99 -3.18 -10.51
C ARG A 13 -17.28 -4.03 -11.55
N LEU A 14 -16.66 -5.14 -11.13
CA LEU A 14 -15.97 -6.07 -12.03
C LEU A 14 -16.90 -6.61 -13.12
N ARG A 15 -18.13 -7.01 -12.76
CA ARG A 15 -19.14 -7.50 -13.74
C ARG A 15 -19.50 -6.51 -14.86
N ARG A 16 -19.23 -5.22 -14.69
CA ARG A 16 -19.54 -4.17 -15.68
C ARG A 16 -18.35 -3.82 -16.57
N LEU A 17 -17.17 -4.37 -16.30
CA LEU A 17 -15.96 -4.11 -17.07
C LEU A 17 -15.93 -4.95 -18.34
N SER A 18 -15.31 -4.40 -19.40
CA SER A 18 -15.00 -5.17 -20.59
C SER A 18 -13.86 -6.16 -20.33
N ALA A 19 -13.74 -7.21 -21.16
CA ALA A 19 -12.69 -8.21 -21.02
C ALA A 19 -11.26 -7.63 -20.99
N ARG A 20 -11.01 -6.54 -21.73
CA ARG A 20 -9.71 -5.83 -21.68
C ARG A 20 -9.48 -5.18 -20.32
N ARG A 21 -10.50 -4.58 -19.72
CA ARG A 21 -10.39 -3.93 -18.40
C ARG A 21 -10.38 -4.96 -17.26
N LEU A 22 -11.03 -6.11 -17.45
CA LEU A 22 -10.96 -7.22 -16.51
C LEU A 22 -9.53 -7.77 -16.40
N ARG A 23 -8.79 -7.89 -17.50
CA ARG A 23 -7.37 -8.29 -17.45
C ARG A 23 -6.53 -7.35 -16.61
N VAL A 24 -6.67 -6.03 -16.80
CA VAL A 24 -5.96 -5.04 -15.98
C VAL A 24 -6.37 -5.13 -14.50
N ALA A 25 -7.65 -5.40 -14.23
CA ALA A 25 -8.12 -5.58 -12.86
C ALA A 25 -7.58 -6.87 -12.23
N ASP A 26 -7.44 -7.94 -13.01
CA ASP A 26 -6.87 -9.23 -12.61
C ASP A 26 -5.39 -9.08 -12.25
N ASP A 27 -4.59 -8.46 -13.13
CA ASP A 27 -3.17 -8.17 -12.88
C ASP A 27 -2.98 -7.38 -11.57
N PHE A 28 -3.84 -6.39 -11.33
CA PHE A 28 -3.78 -5.59 -10.11
C PHE A 28 -4.21 -6.37 -8.86
N LEU A 29 -5.22 -7.22 -8.95
CA LEU A 29 -5.65 -8.07 -7.84
C LEU A 29 -4.57 -9.09 -7.47
N ALA A 30 -3.92 -9.71 -8.47
CA ALA A 30 -2.81 -10.62 -8.26
C ALA A 30 -1.64 -9.94 -7.53
N TYR A 31 -1.30 -8.70 -7.91
CA TYR A 31 -0.30 -7.90 -7.18
C TYR A 31 -0.69 -7.65 -5.72
N LEU A 32 -1.97 -7.37 -5.44
CA LEU A 32 -2.44 -7.17 -4.07
C LEU A 32 -2.37 -8.46 -3.25
N GLU A 33 -2.72 -9.60 -3.84
CA GLU A 33 -2.58 -10.92 -3.22
C GLU A 33 -1.12 -11.22 -2.89
N GLU A 34 -0.20 -10.97 -3.84
CA GLU A 34 1.24 -11.10 -3.61
C GLU A 34 1.73 -10.20 -2.48
N CYS A 35 1.24 -8.96 -2.39
CA CYS A 35 1.59 -8.04 -1.29
C CYS A 35 1.04 -8.49 0.07
N GLU A 36 -0.14 -9.11 0.11
CA GLU A 36 -0.70 -9.70 1.34
C GLU A 36 0.05 -10.97 1.77
N ASP A 37 0.63 -11.69 0.81
CA ASP A 37 1.36 -12.95 1.01
C ASP A 37 2.89 -12.81 1.10
N SER A 38 3.45 -11.66 0.69
CA SER A 38 4.90 -11.41 0.73
C SER A 38 5.45 -11.44 2.16
N PRO A 39 6.45 -12.29 2.44
CA PRO A 39 7.06 -12.40 3.76
C PRO A 39 7.74 -11.10 4.20
N GLU A 40 8.31 -10.33 3.27
CA GLU A 40 8.95 -9.03 3.53
C GLU A 40 7.93 -7.96 3.95
N THR A 41 6.76 -7.93 3.30
CA THR A 41 5.67 -7.03 3.68
C THR A 41 5.10 -7.41 5.05
N ARG A 42 5.00 -8.72 5.35
CA ARG A 42 4.59 -9.21 6.68
C ARG A 42 5.60 -8.84 7.77
N GLU A 43 6.91 -8.93 7.48
CA GLU A 43 7.96 -8.52 8.41
C GLU A 43 7.84 -7.04 8.75
N LEU A 44 7.71 -6.16 7.76
CA LEU A 44 7.51 -4.72 7.97
C LEU A 44 6.23 -4.43 8.77
N LEU A 45 5.11 -5.07 8.42
CA LEU A 45 3.85 -4.89 9.14
C LEU A 45 3.89 -5.40 10.59
N ALA A 46 4.79 -6.34 10.90
CA ALA A 46 5.02 -6.84 12.25
C ALA A 46 5.85 -5.88 13.11
N ILE A 47 6.57 -4.91 12.52
CA ILE A 47 7.37 -3.94 13.26
C ILE A 47 6.45 -3.03 14.09
N PRO A 48 6.52 -3.07 15.44
CA PRO A 48 5.67 -2.25 16.29
C PRO A 48 5.86 -0.76 16.01
N GLY A 49 4.75 -0.05 15.80
CA GLY A 49 4.76 1.40 15.58
C GLY A 49 5.23 1.85 14.20
N LEU A 50 5.58 0.94 13.28
CA LEU A 50 6.03 1.31 11.93
C LEU A 50 5.00 2.15 11.18
N LYS A 51 3.72 1.72 11.16
CA LYS A 51 2.65 2.48 10.47
C LYS A 51 2.51 3.90 11.00
N THR A 52 2.45 4.06 12.32
CA THR A 52 2.37 5.37 12.96
C THR A 52 3.61 6.23 12.68
N GLY A 53 4.80 5.61 12.68
CA GLY A 53 6.05 6.26 12.32
C GLY A 53 6.07 6.75 10.88
N LEU A 54 5.59 5.92 9.94
CA LEU A 54 5.48 6.24 8.53
C LEU A 54 4.51 7.40 8.29
N GLU A 55 3.29 7.33 8.83
CA GLU A 55 2.30 8.42 8.73
C GLU A 55 2.83 9.75 9.30
N ARG A 56 3.66 9.68 10.34
CA ARG A 56 4.32 10.86 10.90
C ARG A 56 5.40 11.39 9.95
N ALA A 57 6.22 10.52 9.38
CA ALA A 57 7.28 10.88 8.45
C ALA A 57 6.72 11.52 7.16
N GLU A 58 5.62 10.99 6.62
CA GLU A 58 4.93 11.55 5.45
C GLU A 58 4.46 12.98 5.73
N ARG A 59 3.77 13.21 6.87
CA ARG A 59 3.36 14.55 7.28
C ARG A 59 4.53 15.51 7.49
N GLN A 60 5.68 15.01 7.94
CA GLN A 60 6.90 15.81 8.06
C GLN A 60 7.45 16.18 6.69
N ALA A 61 7.49 15.22 5.75
CA ALA A 61 7.94 15.44 4.38
C ALA A 61 7.06 16.48 3.66
N ASP A 62 5.75 16.35 3.75
CA ASP A 62 4.78 17.30 3.17
C ASP A 62 4.93 18.71 3.76
N ALA A 63 5.28 18.80 5.05
CA ALA A 63 5.57 20.06 5.73
C ALA A 63 6.99 20.58 5.48
N GLY A 64 7.77 19.95 4.59
CA GLY A 64 9.15 20.32 4.28
C GLY A 64 10.17 20.03 5.39
N LYS A 65 9.77 19.31 6.44
CA LYS A 65 10.62 18.92 7.59
C LYS A 65 11.49 17.71 7.22
N THR A 66 12.33 17.89 6.20
CA THR A 66 13.26 16.89 5.69
C THR A 66 14.69 17.31 5.98
N VAL A 67 15.61 16.34 5.96
CA VAL A 67 17.05 16.60 6.04
C VAL A 67 17.62 16.46 4.63
N PRO A 68 18.36 17.47 4.13
CA PRO A 68 19.06 17.34 2.86
C PRO A 68 20.02 16.15 2.90
N LEU A 69 20.06 15.37 1.83
CA LEU A 69 20.90 14.17 1.75
C LEU A 69 22.38 14.46 2.03
N SER A 70 22.87 15.66 1.69
CA SER A 70 24.24 16.11 1.98
C SER A 70 24.54 16.25 3.48
N LYS A 71 23.53 16.36 4.32
CA LYS A 71 23.64 16.46 5.79
C LYS A 71 23.41 15.14 6.50
N VAL A 72 23.13 14.06 5.78
CA VAL A 72 22.99 12.71 6.36
C VAL A 72 24.38 12.09 6.50
N ARG A 73 24.72 11.63 7.71
CA ARG A 73 25.97 10.87 7.96
C ARG A 73 25.94 9.57 7.16
N ARG A 74 27.01 9.30 6.43
CA ARG A 74 27.15 8.13 5.53
C ARG A 74 28.20 7.13 5.99
N ASP A 75 28.80 7.39 7.15
CA ASP A 75 29.87 6.59 7.75
C ASP A 75 29.31 5.45 8.62
N VAL A 76 28.38 4.67 8.06
CA VAL A 76 27.78 3.48 8.71
C VAL A 76 28.40 2.21 8.16
#